data_AF-A0A645H1F9-F1
#
_entry.id   AF-A0A645H1F9-F1
#
_cell.length_a   1.000
_cell.length_b   1.000
_cell.length_c   1.000
_cell.angle_alpha   90.00
_cell.angle_beta   90.00
_cell.angle_gamma   90.00
#
_symmetry.space_group_name_H-M   'P 1'
#
loop_
_entity.id
_entity.type
_entity.pdbx_description
1 polymer ?
#
loop_
_entity_poly.entity_id
_entity_poly.type
_entity_poly.pdbx_seq_one_letter_code
_entity_poly.pdbx_strand_id
1 'polypeptide(L)'
;MRLAGEAPEATADPGASIHIYPVPGGNSAVVWDTAAAEAMNRKRYFERVRLNMPRSVGLPAEPGKTYWLYSFYSGRLQERKPEADGFLKVESAHSCDIFYWGPSDDREFQTTLTEVRKVREKLLALDPAAAAVPEAQF
;
A
#
# COMPACT_ATOMS: atom_id res chain seq x y z
N MET A 1 16.41 -17.64 -7.98
CA MET A 1 17.81 -17.52 -7.50
C MET A 1 17.87 -16.23 -6.68
N ARG A 2 18.18 -16.30 -5.38
CA ARG A 2 18.41 -15.10 -4.54
C ARG A 2 19.89 -14.74 -4.67
N LEU A 3 20.22 -13.51 -5.05
CA LEU A 3 21.59 -13.00 -4.96
C LEU A 3 21.91 -12.82 -3.47
N ALA A 4 22.95 -13.50 -2.98
CA ALA A 4 23.36 -13.40 -1.58
C ALA A 4 23.89 -11.97 -1.30
N GLY A 5 23.25 -11.27 -0.37
CA GLY A 5 23.70 -9.95 0.11
C GLY A 5 22.84 -8.75 -0.30
N GLU A 6 21.89 -8.92 -1.23
CA GLU A 6 20.93 -7.86 -1.57
C GLU A 6 19.67 -7.99 -0.71
N ALA A 7 19.35 -6.93 0.03
CA ALA A 7 18.07 -6.82 0.73
C ALA A 7 16.95 -6.77 -0.32
N PRO A 8 15.87 -7.55 -0.15
CA PRO A 8 14.80 -7.56 -1.13
C PRO A 8 14.11 -6.19 -1.19
N GLU A 9 13.77 -5.73 -2.39
CA GLU A 9 13.09 -4.43 -2.59
C GLU A 9 11.74 -4.34 -1.84
N ALA A 10 11.13 -5.49 -1.53
CA ALA A 10 9.98 -5.62 -0.63
C ALA A 10 9.91 -7.04 -0.06
N THR A 11 9.17 -7.22 1.03
CA THR A 11 8.79 -8.57 1.51
C THR A 11 7.27 -8.74 1.43
N ALA A 12 6.80 -9.93 1.09
CA ALA A 12 5.38 -10.23 0.96
C ALA A 12 5.09 -11.67 1.37
N ASP A 13 3.91 -11.89 1.96
CA ASP A 13 3.39 -13.24 2.16
C ASP A 13 3.25 -13.99 0.82
N PRO A 14 3.37 -15.33 0.81
CA PRO A 14 3.06 -16.13 -0.36
C PRO A 14 1.65 -15.83 -0.90
N GLY A 15 1.57 -15.58 -2.21
CA GLY A 15 0.33 -15.21 -2.88
C GLY A 15 0.03 -13.71 -2.88
N ALA A 16 0.87 -12.88 -2.27
CA ALA A 16 0.90 -11.45 -2.53
C ALA A 16 1.98 -11.12 -3.55
N SER A 17 1.75 -10.09 -4.33
CA SER A 17 2.73 -9.51 -5.22
C SER A 17 2.66 -8.00 -5.13
N ILE A 18 3.81 -7.36 -5.24
CA ILE A 18 3.98 -5.94 -4.95
C ILE A 18 4.77 -5.31 -6.08
N HIS A 19 4.35 -4.12 -6.48
CA HIS A 19 5.16 -3.22 -7.29
C HIS A 19 5.35 -1.91 -6.56
N ILE A 20 6.59 -1.43 -6.52
CA ILE A 20 6.94 -0.16 -5.90
C ILE A 20 7.25 0.85 -7.00
N TYR A 21 6.68 2.04 -6.88
CA TYR A 21 6.96 3.17 -7.76
C TYR A 21 7.52 4.33 -6.95
N PRO A 22 8.61 4.97 -7.40
CA PRO A 22 9.10 6.19 -6.78
C PRO A 22 8.10 7.34 -6.98
N VAL A 23 7.94 8.18 -5.96
CA VAL A 23 7.18 9.43 -6.02
C VAL A 23 8.00 10.55 -5.38
N PRO A 24 7.69 11.83 -5.63
CA PRO A 24 8.42 12.92 -4.95
C PRO A 24 8.39 12.76 -3.42
N GLY A 25 9.56 12.87 -2.80
CA GLY A 25 9.76 12.68 -1.35
C GLY A 25 9.52 11.27 -0.79
N GLY A 26 9.22 10.24 -1.60
CA GLY A 26 8.89 8.92 -1.07
C GLY A 26 8.62 7.85 -2.12
N ASN A 27 7.76 6.91 -1.78
CA ASN A 27 7.38 5.79 -2.63
C ASN A 27 5.88 5.51 -2.57
N SER A 28 5.40 4.78 -3.57
CA SER A 28 4.09 4.17 -3.58
C SER A 28 4.20 2.67 -3.88
N ALA A 29 3.29 1.87 -3.35
CA ALA A 29 3.24 0.44 -3.57
C ALA A 29 1.83 0.06 -3.99
N VAL A 30 1.74 -0.75 -5.04
CA VAL A 30 0.53 -1.44 -5.44
C VAL A 30 0.72 -2.90 -5.03
N VAL A 31 -0.20 -3.40 -4.21
CA VAL A 31 -0.19 -4.77 -3.69
C VAL A 31 -1.39 -5.51 -4.28
N TRP A 32 -1.16 -6.68 -4.87
CA TRP A 32 -2.22 -7.54 -5.38
C TRP A 32 -2.14 -8.96 -4.81
N ASP A 33 -3.31 -9.54 -4.54
CA ASP A 33 -3.43 -10.98 -4.26
C ASP A 33 -3.43 -11.74 -5.60
N THR A 34 -2.45 -12.64 -5.77
CA THR A 34 -2.23 -13.33 -7.04
C THR A 34 -3.34 -14.32 -7.35
N ALA A 35 -3.90 -15.00 -6.34
CA ALA A 35 -4.99 -15.95 -6.52
C ALA A 35 -6.28 -15.24 -6.94
N ALA A 36 -6.59 -14.09 -6.31
CA ALA A 36 -7.71 -13.25 -6.72
C ALA A 36 -7.53 -12.73 -8.15
N ALA A 37 -6.32 -12.26 -8.50
CA ALA A 37 -6.02 -11.78 -9.84
C ALA A 37 -6.16 -12.87 -10.92
N GLU A 38 -5.78 -14.11 -10.61
CA GLU A 38 -5.96 -15.28 -11.49
C GLU A 38 -7.44 -15.66 -11.63
N ALA A 39 -8.19 -15.70 -10.53
CA ALA A 39 -9.62 -16.02 -10.53
C ALA A 39 -10.46 -15.00 -11.33
N MET A 40 -10.06 -13.73 -11.34
CA MET A 40 -10.74 -12.65 -12.09
C MET A 40 -10.44 -12.65 -13.60
N ASN A 41 -9.65 -13.59 -14.11
CA ASN A 41 -9.35 -13.76 -15.54
C ASN A 41 -8.89 -12.45 -16.24
N ARG A 42 -7.97 -11.72 -15.59
CA ARG A 42 -7.02 -10.71 -16.12
C ARG A 42 -7.51 -9.59 -17.05
N LYS A 43 -8.81 -9.36 -17.26
CA LYS A 43 -9.29 -8.25 -18.10
C LYS A 43 -9.81 -7.02 -17.33
N ARG A 44 -10.11 -7.15 -16.04
CA ARG A 44 -10.63 -6.04 -15.21
C ARG A 44 -10.01 -6.08 -13.82
N TYR A 45 -8.85 -5.44 -13.66
CA TYR A 45 -8.09 -5.35 -12.39
C TYR A 45 -8.68 -4.33 -11.39
N PHE A 46 -9.94 -3.93 -11.58
CA PHE A 46 -10.52 -2.79 -10.87
C PHE A 46 -11.38 -3.19 -9.67
N GLU A 47 -11.65 -4.49 -9.50
CA GLU A 47 -12.48 -4.96 -8.38
C GLU A 47 -11.63 -5.15 -7.12
N ARG A 48 -12.01 -4.43 -6.06
CA ARG A 48 -11.40 -4.51 -4.74
C ARG A 48 -12.26 -5.38 -3.83
N VAL A 49 -11.92 -6.66 -3.76
CA VAL A 49 -12.64 -7.68 -2.98
C VAL A 49 -11.90 -7.94 -1.68
N ARG A 50 -12.62 -8.03 -0.56
CA ARG A 50 -12.03 -8.37 0.74
C ARG A 50 -11.50 -9.80 0.71
N LEU A 51 -10.28 -9.99 1.20
CA LEU A 51 -9.67 -11.31 1.32
C LEU A 51 -10.16 -12.03 2.57
N ASN A 52 -10.23 -13.37 2.49
CA ASN A 52 -10.52 -14.21 3.65
C ASN A 52 -9.42 -14.13 4.72
N MET A 53 -8.18 -13.89 4.30
CA MET A 53 -7.03 -13.65 5.17
C MET A 53 -6.22 -12.48 4.60
N PRO A 54 -5.92 -11.44 5.40
CA PRO A 54 -5.03 -10.37 4.99
C PRO A 54 -3.62 -10.88 4.61
N ARG A 55 -2.91 -10.10 3.80
CA ARG A 55 -1.51 -10.35 3.42
C ARG A 55 -0.61 -9.37 4.14
N SER A 56 0.43 -9.87 4.79
CA SER A 56 1.50 -9.05 5.33
C SER A 56 2.48 -8.65 4.23
N VAL A 57 2.84 -7.38 4.23
CA VAL A 57 3.78 -6.79 3.28
C VAL A 57 4.77 -5.90 4.04
N GLY A 58 6.06 -6.04 3.77
CA GLY A 58 7.10 -5.14 4.22
C GLY A 58 7.51 -4.17 3.12
N LEU A 59 7.30 -2.87 3.37
CA LEU A 59 7.70 -1.78 2.48
C LEU A 59 9.07 -1.23 2.92
N PRO A 60 10.05 -1.07 2.01
CA PRO A 60 11.41 -0.69 2.38
C PRO A 60 11.45 0.73 2.96
N ALA A 61 12.15 0.90 4.07
CA ALA A 61 12.31 2.18 4.75
C ALA A 61 13.63 2.25 5.51
N GLU A 62 14.22 3.43 5.59
CA GLU A 62 15.50 3.62 6.25
C GLU A 62 15.36 3.52 7.77
N PRO A 63 16.14 2.66 8.44
CA PRO A 63 16.15 2.55 9.90
C PRO A 63 16.40 3.89 10.59
N GLY A 64 15.72 4.13 11.72
CA GLY A 64 15.92 5.34 12.54
C GLY A 64 15.15 6.58 12.08
N LYS A 65 14.48 6.55 10.93
CA LYS A 65 13.57 7.61 10.49
C LYS A 65 12.11 7.31 10.85
N THR A 66 11.34 8.37 11.02
CA THR A 66 9.88 8.31 11.15
C THR A 66 9.25 8.54 9.78
N TYR A 67 8.30 7.69 9.42
CA TYR A 67 7.61 7.72 8.14
C TYR A 67 6.13 8.01 8.32
N TRP A 68 5.58 8.75 7.36
CA TRP A 68 4.15 8.79 7.13
C TRP A 68 3.77 7.69 6.15
N LEU A 69 2.82 6.86 6.56
CA LEU A 69 2.25 5.78 5.75
C LEU A 69 0.78 6.08 5.50
N TYR A 70 0.42 6.23 4.23
CA TYR A 70 -0.94 6.51 3.79
C TYR A 70 -1.52 5.32 3.00
N SER A 71 -2.67 4.81 3.45
CA SER A 71 -3.45 3.83 2.69
C SER A 71 -4.47 4.56 1.82
N PHE A 72 -4.36 4.39 0.51
CA PHE A 72 -5.16 5.15 -0.46
C PHE A 72 -6.65 4.87 -0.33
N TYR A 73 -7.07 3.60 -0.38
CA TYR A 73 -8.50 3.27 -0.35
C TYR A 73 -9.14 3.60 0.99
N SER A 74 -8.49 3.24 2.11
CA SER A 74 -9.04 3.54 3.44
C SER A 74 -8.91 5.02 3.83
N GLY A 75 -8.05 5.78 3.14
CA GLY A 75 -7.75 7.18 3.47
C GLY A 75 -7.01 7.37 4.80
N ARG A 76 -6.51 6.29 5.42
CA ARG A 76 -5.86 6.37 6.74
C ARG A 76 -4.41 6.80 6.57
N LEU A 77 -3.99 7.81 7.33
CA LEU A 77 -2.60 8.20 7.50
C LEU A 77 -2.13 7.74 8.88
N GLN A 78 -0.97 7.09 8.92
CA GLN A 78 -0.35 6.63 10.15
C GLN A 78 1.10 7.06 10.18
N GLU A 79 1.58 7.42 11.36
CA GLU A 79 3.01 7.57 11.62
C GLU A 79 3.59 6.23 12.05
N ARG A 80 4.70 5.83 11.43
CA ARG A 80 5.34 4.53 11.62
C ARG A 80 6.85 4.66 11.62
N LYS A 81 7.52 3.74 12.30
CA LYS A 81 8.96 3.53 12.19
C LYS A 81 9.19 2.14 11.57
N PRO A 82 10.22 1.97 10.74
CA PRO A 82 10.58 0.65 10.25
C PRO A 82 10.98 -0.26 11.40
N GLU A 83 10.69 -1.54 11.24
CA GLU A 83 11.18 -2.58 12.14
C GLU A 83 12.70 -2.76 11.99
N ALA A 84 13.29 -3.60 12.85
CA ALA A 84 14.72 -3.86 12.85
C ALA A 84 15.23 -4.46 11.52
N ASP A 85 14.34 -5.02 10.70
CA ASP A 85 14.62 -5.57 9.38
C ASP A 85 14.65 -4.51 8.26
N GLY A 86 14.36 -3.23 8.57
CA GLY A 86 14.36 -2.13 7.61
C GLY A 86 13.06 -2.00 6.81
N PHE A 87 11.95 -2.58 7.29
CA PHE A 87 10.66 -2.51 6.60
C PHE A 87 9.56 -1.89 7.47
N LEU A 88 8.68 -1.13 6.84
CA LEU A 88 7.36 -0.79 7.37
C LEU A 88 6.40 -1.95 7.07
N LYS A 89 5.91 -2.62 8.11
CA LYS A 89 4.90 -3.68 7.94
C LYS A 89 3.52 -3.07 7.72
N VAL A 90 2.85 -3.54 6.68
CA VAL A 90 1.47 -3.18 6.33
C VAL A 90 0.67 -4.42 6.05
N GLU A 91 -0.64 -4.33 6.22
CA GLU A 91 -1.59 -5.38 5.88
C GLU A 91 -2.40 -4.97 4.66
N SER A 92 -2.39 -5.82 3.62
CA SER A 92 -3.31 -5.74 2.50
C SER A 92 -4.49 -6.67 2.76
N ALA A 93 -5.68 -6.09 2.99
CA ALA A 93 -6.88 -6.85 3.31
C ALA A 93 -7.77 -7.11 2.09
N HIS A 94 -7.34 -6.68 0.90
CA HIS A 94 -8.14 -6.72 -0.33
C HIS A 94 -7.32 -7.29 -1.49
N SER A 95 -8.02 -7.69 -2.55
CA SER A 95 -7.42 -8.16 -3.81
C SER A 95 -6.45 -7.15 -4.44
N CYS A 96 -6.66 -5.85 -4.16
CA CYS A 96 -5.76 -4.77 -4.54
C CYS A 96 -5.76 -3.67 -3.46
N ASP A 97 -4.59 -3.29 -2.97
CA ASP A 97 -4.40 -2.15 -2.07
C ASP A 97 -3.22 -1.27 -2.54
N ILE A 98 -3.34 0.04 -2.29
CA ILE A 98 -2.32 1.03 -2.66
C ILE A 98 -1.87 1.77 -1.40
N PHE A 99 -0.55 1.82 -1.21
CA PHE A 99 0.08 2.51 -0.10
C PHE A 99 1.05 3.57 -0.61
N TYR A 100 1.20 4.66 0.13
CA TYR A 100 2.21 5.68 -0.07
C TYR A 100 2.99 5.85 1.22
N TRP A 101 4.33 5.93 1.15
CA TRP A 101 5.14 6.21 2.31
C TRP A 101 6.36 7.07 1.99
N GLY A 102 6.74 7.90 2.94
CA GLY A 102 7.89 8.81 2.87
C GLY A 102 8.20 9.37 4.25
N PRO A 103 9.40 9.96 4.45
CA PRO A 103 9.78 10.55 5.73
C PRO A 103 8.77 11.62 6.16
N SER A 104 8.40 11.63 7.44
CA SER A 104 7.35 12.53 7.95
C SER A 104 7.71 14.01 7.85
N ASP A 105 9.01 14.33 7.85
CA ASP A 105 9.59 15.66 7.75
C ASP A 105 9.87 16.12 6.31
N ASP A 106 9.65 15.25 5.31
CA ASP A 106 9.89 15.56 3.91
C ASP A 106 8.73 16.38 3.28
N ARG A 107 9.02 17.64 2.93
CA ARG A 107 8.01 18.56 2.37
C ARG A 107 7.48 18.16 0.99
N GLU A 108 8.30 17.50 0.16
CA GLU A 108 7.83 17.02 -1.15
C GLU A 108 6.81 15.91 -0.94
N PHE A 109 7.08 14.98 -0.02
CA PHE A 109 6.15 13.91 0.29
C PHE A 109 4.83 14.42 0.86
N GLN A 110 4.87 15.43 1.74
CA GLN A 110 3.67 16.08 2.26
C GLN A 110 2.81 16.68 1.13
N THR A 111 3.45 17.28 0.12
CA THR A 111 2.79 17.79 -1.08
C THR A 111 2.19 16.64 -1.90
N THR A 112 2.94 15.57 -2.11
CA THR A 112 2.46 14.37 -2.81
C THR A 112 1.23 13.78 -2.15
N LEU A 113 1.21 13.63 -0.82
CA LEU A 113 0.04 13.13 -0.10
C LEU A 113 -1.18 14.06 -0.25
N THR A 114 -0.97 15.37 -0.30
CA THR A 114 -2.05 16.34 -0.53
C THR A 114 -2.70 16.12 -1.89
N GLU A 115 -1.91 15.93 -2.95
CA GLU A 115 -2.45 15.65 -4.29
C GLU A 115 -3.12 14.28 -4.38
N VAL A 116 -2.51 13.25 -3.79
CA VAL A 116 -3.08 11.90 -3.74
C VAL A 116 -4.43 11.89 -3.03
N ARG A 117 -4.60 12.65 -1.94
CA ARG A 117 -5.87 12.79 -1.24
C ARG A 117 -6.95 13.44 -2.11
N LYS A 118 -6.61 14.49 -2.88
CA LYS A 118 -7.54 15.09 -3.86
C LYS A 118 -7.97 14.10 -4.93
N VAL A 119 -7.06 13.26 -5.42
CA VAL A 119 -7.38 12.20 -6.38
C VAL A 119 -8.35 11.18 -5.76
N ARG A 120 -8.09 10.77 -4.51
CA ARG A 120 -9.00 9.88 -3.77
C ARG A 120 -10.38 10.49 -3.63
N GLU A 121 -10.49 11.75 -3.22
CA GLU A 121 -11.78 12.45 -3.09
C GLU A 121 -12.55 12.47 -4.40
N LYS A 122 -11.88 12.76 -5.53
CA LYS A 122 -12.49 12.70 -6.86
C LYS A 122 -12.97 11.28 -7.21
N LEU A 123 -12.19 10.25 -6.88
CA LEU A 123 -12.57 8.86 -7.13
C LEU A 123 -13.82 8.47 -6.32
N LEU A 124 -13.90 8.86 -5.04
CA LEU A 124 -15.07 8.61 -4.20
C LEU A 124 -16.31 9.36 -4.67
N ALA A 125 -16.15 10.56 -5.25
CA ALA A 125 -17.26 11.31 -5.82
C ALA A 125 -17.80 10.67 -7.12
N LEU A 126 -16.94 9.99 -7.88
CA LEU A 126 -17.31 9.32 -9.15
C LEU A 126 -17.89 7.92 -8.92
N ASP A 127 -17.46 7.23 -7.86
CA ASP A 127 -17.97 5.92 -7.46
C ASP A 127 -18.18 5.86 -5.94
N PRO A 128 -19.39 6.21 -5.45
CA PRO A 128 -19.71 6.15 -4.03
C PRO A 128 -19.67 4.72 -3.48
N ALA A 129 -19.82 3.68 -4.31
CA ALA A 129 -19.69 2.29 -3.88
C ALA A 129 -18.23 1.94 -3.57
N ALA A 130 -17.26 2.62 -4.20
CA ALA A 130 -15.85 2.55 -3.81
C ALA A 130 -15.58 3.16 -2.41
N ALA A 131 -16.49 4.00 -1.90
CA ALA A 131 -16.47 4.51 -0.52
C ALA A 131 -17.02 3.50 0.50
N ALA A 132 -17.88 2.57 0.06
CA ALA A 132 -18.53 1.58 0.89
C ALA A 132 -17.68 0.31 1.05
N VAL A 133 -16.51 0.43 1.69
CA VAL A 133 -15.99 -0.70 2.46
C VAL A 133 -16.48 -0.47 3.88
N PRO A 134 -17.49 -1.21 4.36
CA PRO A 134 -18.02 -1.00 5.69
C PRO A 134 -16.90 -1.25 6.70
N GLU A 135 -16.73 -0.33 7.64
CA GLU A 135 -16.13 -0.66 8.93
C GLU A 135 -16.90 -1.86 9.48
N ALA A 136 -16.27 -3.04 9.48
CA ALA A 136 -16.78 -4.13 10.29
C ALA A 136 -16.62 -3.69 11.74
N GLN A 137 -17.75 -3.29 12.30
CA GLN A 137 -17.93 -3.03 13.72
C GLN A 137 -17.50 -4.26 14.53
N PHE A 138 -16.55 -4.01 15.44
CA PHE A 138 -16.16 -4.78 16.64
C PHE A 138 -15.73 -6.24 16.47
#